data_AF-A0A3C1YRA9-F1
#
_entry.id   AF-A0A3C1YRA9-F1
#
_cell.length_a   1.000
_cell.length_b   1.000
_cell.length_c   1.000
_cell.angle_alpha   90.00
_cell.angle_beta   90.00
_cell.angle_gamma   90.00
#
_symmetry.space_group_name_H-M   'P 1'
#
loop_
_entity.id
_entity.type
_entity.pdbx_description
1 polymer ?
#
loop_
_entity_poly.entity_id
_entity_poly.type
_entity_poly.pdbx_seq_one_letter_code
_entity_poly.pdbx_strand_id
1 'polypeptide(L)'
;MMEKLSNAFSVIFSDNEWFNKILIGGFYFLLIPFGIGIVMINGFLSALVMRCMVGEEGMPYWRNYKSIFHDGLHKSRLSLLLIVVVYILVFGLHLKISIPGFILAISLFLTINTISVVKRIDGLSFLLSFPLLIVATSIGWMWIVVGWPLLIFLAVIVQTYLFANRR
;
A
#
# COMPACT_ATOMS: atom_id res chain seq x y z
N MET A 1 15.83 1.54 -17.66
CA MET A 1 14.82 1.31 -16.60
C MET A 1 15.46 1.31 -15.21
N MET A 2 16.56 0.57 -14.99
CA MET A 2 17.29 0.53 -13.72
C MET A 2 17.77 1.91 -13.23
N GLU A 3 18.26 2.77 -14.12
CA GLU A 3 18.72 4.13 -13.79
C GLU A 3 17.59 5.03 -13.23
N LYS A 4 16.39 4.95 -13.82
CA LYS A 4 15.21 5.68 -13.32
C LYS A 4 14.75 5.19 -11.95
N LEU A 5 14.89 3.88 -11.70
CA LEU A 5 14.56 3.27 -10.42
C LEU A 5 15.56 3.72 -9.34
N SER A 6 16.85 3.70 -9.67
CA SER A 6 17.95 4.17 -8.80
C SER A 6 17.75 5.63 -8.40
N ASN A 7 17.39 6.50 -9.36
CA ASN A 7 17.10 7.91 -9.09
C ASN A 7 15.86 8.09 -8.20
N ALA A 8 14.81 7.29 -8.38
CA ALA A 8 13.62 7.35 -7.52
C ALA A 8 13.95 6.97 -6.06
N PHE A 9 14.77 5.93 -5.86
CA PHE A 9 15.24 5.56 -4.52
C PHE A 9 16.19 6.58 -3.93
N SER A 10 17.08 7.20 -4.72
CA SER A 10 17.98 8.23 -4.20
C SER A 10 17.21 9.45 -3.68
N VAL A 11 16.11 9.84 -4.34
CA VAL A 11 15.22 10.93 -3.86
C VAL A 11 14.56 10.60 -2.52
N ILE A 12 14.23 9.33 -2.27
CA ILE A 12 13.65 8.90 -1.00
C ILE A 12 14.69 8.91 0.11
N PHE A 13 15.90 8.37 -0.17
CA PHE A 13 16.94 8.22 0.84
C PHE A 13 17.84 9.45 1.03
N SER A 14 17.76 10.45 0.15
CA SER A 14 18.46 11.75 0.33
C SER A 14 17.83 12.62 1.41
N ASP A 15 16.61 12.30 1.84
CA ASP A 15 15.86 13.05 2.84
C ASP A 15 16.26 12.63 4.27
N ASN A 16 16.86 13.53 5.06
CA ASN A 16 17.29 13.21 6.43
C ASN A 16 16.18 12.65 7.34
N GLU A 17 14.91 12.95 7.04
CA GLU A 17 13.76 12.47 7.80
C GLU A 17 13.03 11.30 7.11
N TRP A 18 13.65 10.65 6.14
CA TRP A 18 13.01 9.59 5.33
C TRP A 18 12.43 8.47 6.21
N PHE A 19 13.17 8.06 7.24
CA PHE A 19 12.76 6.98 8.13
C PHE A 19 11.46 7.32 8.88
N ASN A 20 11.37 8.53 9.43
CA ASN A 20 10.18 9.01 10.13
C ASN A 20 8.97 9.08 9.18
N LYS A 21 9.18 9.55 7.94
CA LYS A 21 8.13 9.62 6.92
C LYS A 21 7.64 8.24 6.51
N ILE A 22 8.53 7.25 6.39
CA ILE A 22 8.17 5.86 6.13
C ILE A 22 7.43 5.26 7.31
N LEU A 23 7.84 5.52 8.55
CA LEU A 23 7.18 5.01 9.75
C LEU A 23 5.74 5.53 9.86
N ILE A 24 5.52 6.82 9.61
CA ILE A 24 4.18 7.42 9.54
C ILE A 24 3.37 6.82 8.38
N GLY A 25 4.00 6.62 7.21
CA GLY A 25 3.38 5.92 6.09
C GLY A 25 2.96 4.50 6.43
N GLY A 26 3.78 3.77 7.19
CA GLY A 26 3.48 2.44 7.73
C GLY A 26 2.31 2.46 8.71
N PHE A 27 2.21 3.47 9.57
CA PHE A 27 1.04 3.65 10.43
C PHE A 27 -0.24 3.84 9.59
N TYR A 28 -0.22 4.68 8.55
CA TYR A 28 -1.36 4.82 7.64
C TYR A 28 -1.64 3.54 6.85
N PHE A 29 -0.62 2.74 6.53
CA PHE A 29 -0.81 1.45 5.88
C PHE A 29 -1.62 0.48 6.77
N LEU A 30 -1.38 0.47 8.08
CA LEU A 30 -2.17 -0.30 9.03
C LEU A 30 -3.64 0.16 9.09
N LEU A 31 -3.93 1.41 8.70
CA LEU A 31 -5.28 1.95 8.64
C LEU A 31 -6.01 1.67 7.32
N ILE A 32 -5.40 0.96 6.37
CA ILE A 32 -6.03 0.58 5.09
C ILE A 32 -7.34 -0.21 5.28
N PRO A 33 -7.47 -1.18 6.20
CA PRO A 33 -8.72 -1.91 6.41
C PRO A 33 -9.91 -1.00 6.76
N PHE A 34 -9.64 0.18 7.33
CA PHE A 34 -10.66 1.18 7.69
C PHE A 34 -10.89 2.20 6.57
N GLY A 35 -10.26 2.04 5.40
CA GLY A 35 -10.33 2.97 4.27
C GLY A 35 -9.53 4.26 4.45
N ILE A 36 -9.37 4.77 5.68
CA ILE A 36 -8.65 6.03 5.94
C ILE A 36 -7.20 5.96 5.44
N GLY A 37 -6.52 4.84 5.72
CA GLY A 37 -5.13 4.63 5.32
C GLY A 37 -4.92 4.73 3.81
N ILE A 38 -5.86 4.19 3.04
CA ILE A 38 -5.77 4.11 1.58
C ILE A 38 -5.89 5.50 0.94
N VAL A 39 -6.77 6.35 1.49
CA VAL A 39 -6.94 7.74 1.06
C VAL A 39 -5.69 8.56 1.38
N MET A 40 -5.16 8.42 2.60
CA MET A 40 -3.97 9.14 3.04
C MET A 40 -2.73 8.80 2.21
N ILE A 41 -2.48 7.51 2.00
CA ILE A 41 -1.34 7.04 1.18
C ILE A 41 -1.46 7.58 -0.24
N ASN A 42 -2.65 7.57 -0.83
CA ASN A 42 -2.84 8.05 -2.19
C ASN A 42 -2.60 9.57 -2.32
N GLY A 43 -3.09 10.34 -1.35
CA GLY A 43 -2.81 11.78 -1.27
C GLY A 43 -1.31 12.06 -1.19
N PHE A 44 -0.61 11.31 -0.33
CA PHE A 44 0.84 11.43 -0.16
C PHE A 44 1.61 11.05 -1.43
N LEU A 45 1.25 9.92 -2.04
CA LEU A 45 1.88 9.44 -3.28
C LEU A 45 1.70 10.45 -4.41
N SER A 46 0.52 11.05 -4.52
CA SER A 46 0.30 12.07 -5.53
C SER A 46 1.12 13.32 -5.28
N ALA A 47 1.27 13.75 -4.02
CA ALA A 47 2.16 14.87 -3.70
C ALA A 47 3.62 14.55 -4.03
N LEU A 48 4.07 13.31 -3.76
CA LEU A 48 5.41 12.84 -4.11
C LEU A 48 5.63 12.85 -5.63
N VAL A 49 4.69 12.32 -6.42
CA VAL A 49 4.79 12.32 -7.88
C VAL A 49 4.83 13.74 -8.43
N MET A 50 3.99 14.65 -7.94
CA MET A 50 4.01 16.05 -8.36
C MET A 50 5.36 16.71 -8.08
N ARG A 51 5.97 16.44 -6.92
CA ARG A 51 7.32 16.93 -6.58
C ARG A 51 8.38 16.39 -7.53
N CYS A 52 8.38 15.08 -7.77
CA CYS A 52 9.29 14.45 -8.73
C CYS A 52 9.15 15.03 -10.14
N MET A 53 7.93 15.37 -10.58
CA MET A 53 7.68 16.00 -11.88
C MET A 53 8.21 17.43 -11.99
N VAL A 54 8.22 18.17 -10.88
CA VAL A 54 8.75 19.54 -10.81
C VAL A 54 10.27 19.56 -10.54
N GLY A 55 10.86 18.40 -10.23
CA GLY A 55 12.28 18.29 -9.89
C GLY A 55 12.59 18.71 -8.44
N GLU A 56 11.59 18.76 -7.57
CA GLU A 56 11.81 18.97 -6.14
C GLU A 56 12.41 17.71 -5.51
N GLU A 57 13.43 17.90 -4.66
CA GLU A 57 14.07 16.81 -3.92
C GLU A 57 13.36 16.53 -2.58
N GLY A 58 13.40 15.27 -2.15
CA GLY A 58 12.90 14.81 -0.85
C GLY A 58 11.40 14.51 -0.80
N MET A 59 11.02 13.69 0.18
CA MET A 59 9.63 13.24 0.33
C MET A 59 8.74 14.35 0.88
N PRO A 60 7.46 14.40 0.48
CA PRO A 60 6.51 15.35 1.07
C PRO A 60 6.38 15.09 2.57
N TYR A 61 6.13 16.15 3.33
CA TYR A 61 5.93 16.06 4.76
C TYR A 61 4.48 15.71 5.10
N TRP A 62 4.29 14.87 6.13
CA TRP A 62 2.97 14.51 6.64
C TRP A 62 2.24 15.64 7.39
N ARG A 63 2.79 16.86 7.49
CA ARG A 63 2.28 17.94 8.36
C ARG A 63 0.88 18.45 7.96
N ASN A 64 0.52 18.42 6.68
CA ASN A 64 -0.77 18.90 6.17
C ASN A 64 -1.77 17.77 5.95
N TYR A 65 -2.07 16.99 7.00
CA TYR A 65 -2.96 15.82 6.94
C TYR A 65 -4.31 16.12 6.27
N LYS A 66 -4.92 17.28 6.56
CA LYS A 66 -6.19 17.70 5.96
C LYS A 66 -6.09 17.85 4.45
N SER A 67 -5.03 18.50 3.96
CA SER A 67 -4.81 18.71 2.52
C SER A 67 -4.51 17.38 1.83
N ILE A 68 -3.62 16.57 2.42
CA ILE A 68 -3.25 15.25 1.91
C ILE A 68 -4.49 14.35 1.82
N PHE A 69 -5.31 14.34 2.86
CA PHE A 69 -6.55 13.56 2.88
C PHE A 69 -7.53 14.03 1.80
N HIS A 70 -7.77 15.34 1.69
CA HIS A 70 -8.72 15.87 0.71
C HIS A 70 -8.26 15.61 -0.73
N ASP A 71 -6.97 15.78 -1.01
CA ASP A 71 -6.38 15.46 -2.31
C ASP A 71 -6.47 13.96 -2.61
N GLY A 72 -6.16 13.13 -1.61
CA GLY A 72 -6.31 11.68 -1.70
C GLY A 72 -7.75 11.30 -2.01
N LEU A 73 -8.71 11.88 -1.30
CA LEU A 73 -10.13 11.60 -1.46
C LEU A 73 -10.61 11.99 -2.86
N HIS A 74 -10.21 13.19 -3.32
CA HIS A 74 -10.54 13.68 -4.65
C HIS A 74 -10.00 12.77 -5.75
N LYS A 75 -8.74 12.37 -5.65
CA LYS A 75 -8.06 11.49 -6.62
C LYS A 75 -8.59 10.05 -6.56
N SER A 76 -9.08 9.61 -5.41
CA SER A 76 -9.61 8.27 -5.20
C SER A 76 -11.12 8.12 -5.39
N ARG A 77 -11.86 9.17 -5.80
CA ARG A 77 -13.33 9.08 -5.95
C ARG A 77 -13.75 7.93 -6.87
N LEU A 78 -13.09 7.82 -8.03
CA LEU A 78 -13.39 6.77 -9.02
C LEU A 78 -13.07 5.38 -8.48
N SER A 79 -11.89 5.21 -7.86
CA SER A 79 -11.45 3.91 -7.33
C SER A 79 -12.31 3.47 -6.15
N LEU A 80 -12.70 4.38 -5.26
CA LEU A 80 -13.63 4.08 -4.17
C LEU A 80 -15.00 3.65 -4.69
N LEU A 81 -15.54 4.34 -5.71
CA LEU A 81 -16.82 3.95 -6.33
C LEU A 81 -16.74 2.56 -6.96
N LEU A 82 -15.67 2.26 -7.70
CA LEU A 82 -15.43 0.94 -8.29
C LEU A 82 -15.28 -0.16 -7.25
N ILE A 83 -14.59 0.11 -6.13
CA ILE A 83 -14.48 -0.85 -5.03
C ILE A 83 -15.85 -1.16 -4.43
N VAL A 84 -16.68 -0.14 -4.22
CA VAL A 84 -18.06 -0.35 -3.74
C VAL A 84 -18.84 -1.21 -4.72
N VAL A 85 -18.77 -0.94 -6.03
CA VAL A 85 -19.43 -1.77 -7.06
C VAL A 85 -18.93 -3.21 -7.03
N VAL A 86 -17.61 -3.43 -6.98
CA VAL A 86 -17.02 -4.77 -6.91
C VAL A 86 -17.44 -5.47 -5.63
N TYR A 87 -17.47 -4.77 -4.50
CA TYR A 87 -17.92 -5.33 -3.23
C TYR A 87 -19.39 -5.77 -3.31
N ILE A 88 -20.27 -4.92 -3.86
CA ILE A 88 -21.68 -5.26 -4.09
C ILE A 88 -21.82 -6.46 -5.02
N LEU A 89 -21.04 -6.55 -6.10
CA LEU A 89 -21.09 -7.69 -7.02
C LEU A 89 -20.61 -8.98 -6.35
N VAL A 90 -19.49 -8.95 -5.62
CA VAL A 90 -18.93 -10.14 -4.97
C VAL A 90 -19.85 -10.66 -3.87
N PHE A 91 -20.29 -9.78 -2.96
CA PHE A 91 -21.12 -10.16 -1.83
C PHE A 91 -22.59 -10.31 -2.19
N GLY A 92 -23.12 -9.45 -3.07
CA GLY A 92 -24.51 -9.50 -3.53
C GLY A 92 -24.80 -10.70 -4.43
N LEU A 93 -23.86 -11.06 -5.32
CA LEU A 93 -24.02 -12.22 -6.22
C LEU A 93 -23.52 -13.55 -5.60
N HIS A 94 -23.10 -13.54 -4.32
CA HIS A 94 -22.61 -14.73 -3.61
C HIS A 94 -21.50 -15.48 -4.38
N LEU A 95 -20.62 -14.74 -5.06
CA LEU A 95 -19.51 -15.34 -5.79
C LEU A 95 -18.56 -15.99 -4.79
N LYS A 96 -18.43 -17.33 -4.85
CA LYS A 96 -17.48 -18.09 -4.03
C LYS A 96 -16.07 -17.85 -4.53
N ILE A 97 -15.49 -16.72 -4.14
CA ILE A 97 -14.11 -16.37 -4.47
C ILE A 97 -13.21 -16.83 -3.31
N SER A 98 -12.20 -17.65 -3.62
CA SER A 98 -11.22 -18.14 -2.63
C SER A 98 -10.25 -17.06 -2.14
N ILE A 99 -10.23 -15.89 -2.79
CA ILE A 99 -9.43 -14.74 -2.44
C ILE A 99 -10.24 -13.86 -1.48
N PRO A 100 -9.68 -13.48 -0.31
CA PRO A 100 -10.33 -12.53 0.58
C PRO A 100 -10.71 -11.23 -0.14
N GLY A 101 -11.98 -10.83 -0.08
CA GLY A 101 -12.51 -9.70 -0.86
C GLY A 101 -11.77 -8.36 -0.64
N PHE A 102 -11.18 -8.15 0.53
CA PHE A 102 -10.38 -6.95 0.81
C PHE A 102 -9.07 -6.89 0.00
N ILE A 103 -8.47 -8.04 -0.34
CA ILE A 103 -7.25 -8.11 -1.17
C ILE A 103 -7.58 -7.59 -2.57
N LEU A 104 -8.68 -8.08 -3.16
CA LEU A 104 -9.16 -7.61 -4.45
C LEU A 104 -9.45 -6.10 -4.43
N ALA A 105 -10.08 -5.61 -3.36
CA ALA A 105 -10.37 -4.18 -3.20
C ALA A 105 -9.10 -3.33 -3.13
N ILE A 106 -8.09 -3.75 -2.35
CA ILE A 106 -6.80 -3.04 -2.23
C ILE A 106 -6.05 -3.04 -3.55
N SER A 107 -5.95 -4.20 -4.23
CA SER A 107 -5.27 -4.28 -5.52
C SER A 107 -5.95 -3.40 -6.57
N LEU A 108 -7.28 -3.42 -6.63
CA LEU A 108 -8.05 -2.61 -7.58
C LEU A 108 -7.86 -1.12 -7.30
N PHE A 109 -7.90 -0.74 -6.03
CA PHE A 109 -7.63 0.62 -5.60
C PHE A 109 -6.26 1.09 -6.09
N LEU A 110 -5.21 0.34 -5.77
CA LEU A 110 -3.83 0.73 -6.07
C LEU A 110 -3.61 0.82 -7.58
N THR A 111 -4.16 -0.11 -8.36
CA THR A 111 -4.07 -0.07 -9.83
C THR A 111 -4.74 1.17 -10.41
N ILE A 112 -6.00 1.43 -10.05
CA ILE A 112 -6.76 2.57 -10.60
C ILE A 112 -6.09 3.90 -10.23
N ASN A 113 -5.65 4.04 -8.98
CA ASN A 113 -5.00 5.27 -8.54
C ASN A 113 -3.63 5.48 -9.21
N THR A 114 -2.83 4.41 -9.38
CA THR A 114 -1.55 4.50 -10.11
C THR A 114 -1.77 4.97 -11.55
N ILE A 115 -2.75 4.40 -12.24
CA ILE A 115 -3.08 4.77 -13.62
C ILE A 115 -3.61 6.21 -13.71
N SER A 116 -4.45 6.62 -12.76
CA SER A 116 -4.99 7.98 -12.68
C SER A 116 -3.87 9.02 -12.48
N VAL A 117 -2.87 8.69 -11.66
CA VAL A 117 -1.70 9.55 -11.41
C VAL A 117 -0.80 9.65 -12.64
N VAL A 118 -0.60 8.55 -13.37
CA VAL A 118 0.24 8.52 -14.59
C VAL A 118 -0.47 9.18 -15.79
N LYS A 119 -1.76 9.51 -15.69
CA LYS A 119 -2.60 10.13 -16.75
C LYS A 119 -2.52 9.40 -18.10
N ARG A 120 -2.18 8.11 -18.07
CA ARG A 120 -2.03 7.26 -19.26
C ARG A 120 -2.76 5.95 -18.97
N ILE A 121 -4.02 5.89 -19.39
CA ILE A 121 -4.81 4.66 -19.32
C ILE A 121 -4.42 3.81 -20.53
N ASP A 122 -3.25 3.18 -20.46
CA ASP A 122 -2.92 2.10 -21.38
C ASP A 122 -3.58 0.83 -20.79
N GLY A 123 -4.59 0.27 -21.46
CA GLY A 123 -5.31 -0.92 -20.98
C GLY A 123 -4.39 -2.10 -20.66
N LEU A 124 -3.23 -2.18 -21.34
CA LEU A 124 -2.17 -3.13 -21.08
C LEU A 124 -1.52 -2.94 -19.69
N SER A 125 -1.29 -1.69 -19.27
CA SER A 125 -0.77 -1.38 -17.94
C SER A 125 -1.75 -1.74 -16.83
N PHE A 126 -3.06 -1.58 -17.06
CA PHE A 126 -4.10 -2.06 -16.14
C PHE A 126 -4.08 -3.60 -16.05
N LEU A 127 -4.10 -4.28 -17.19
CA LEU A 127 -4.10 -5.75 -17.28
C LEU A 127 -2.87 -6.39 -16.63
N LEU A 128 -1.71 -5.73 -16.68
CA LEU A 128 -0.48 -6.25 -16.07
C LEU A 128 -0.35 -5.89 -14.58
N SER A 129 -0.69 -4.66 -14.20
CA SER A 129 -0.50 -4.20 -12.82
C SER A 129 -1.51 -4.80 -11.85
N PHE A 130 -2.75 -5.01 -12.28
CA PHE A 130 -3.82 -5.52 -11.40
C PHE A 130 -3.56 -6.95 -10.89
N PRO A 131 -3.25 -7.95 -11.73
CA PRO A 131 -2.92 -9.30 -11.25
C PRO A 131 -1.63 -9.32 -10.42
N LEU A 132 -0.64 -8.53 -10.80
CA LEU A 132 0.63 -8.45 -10.08
C LEU A 132 0.44 -7.90 -8.67
N LEU A 133 -0.41 -6.89 -8.51
CA LEU A 133 -0.82 -6.36 -7.21
C LEU A 133 -1.60 -7.38 -6.39
N ILE A 134 -2.49 -8.18 -7.00
CA ILE A 134 -3.18 -9.28 -6.29
C ILE A 134 -2.18 -10.29 -5.76
N VAL A 135 -1.21 -10.72 -6.57
CA VAL A 135 -0.17 -11.67 -6.15
C VAL A 135 0.68 -11.08 -5.03
N ALA A 136 1.17 -9.85 -5.18
CA ALA A 136 2.01 -9.19 -4.18
C ALA A 136 1.29 -8.99 -2.84
N THR A 137 0.04 -8.50 -2.88
CA THR A 137 -0.78 -8.32 -1.67
C THR A 137 -1.17 -9.65 -1.03
N SER A 138 -1.41 -10.70 -1.82
CA SER A 138 -1.67 -12.05 -1.31
C SER A 138 -0.44 -12.64 -0.60
N ILE A 139 0.75 -12.51 -1.19
CA ILE A 139 2.02 -12.94 -0.57
C ILE A 139 2.28 -12.15 0.72
N GLY A 140 2.12 -10.82 0.69
CA GLY A 140 2.27 -9.98 1.88
C GLY A 140 1.30 -10.36 2.99
N TRP A 141 0.04 -10.63 2.66
CA TRP A 141 -0.95 -11.10 3.63
C TRP A 141 -0.59 -12.48 4.20
N MET A 142 -0.13 -13.42 3.38
CA MET A 142 0.37 -14.71 3.86
C MET A 142 1.55 -14.51 4.83
N TRP A 143 2.46 -13.57 4.58
CA TRP A 143 3.54 -13.24 5.52
C TRP A 143 3.04 -12.62 6.83
N ILE A 144 2.00 -11.78 6.80
CA ILE A 144 1.41 -11.21 8.02
C ILE A 144 0.68 -12.30 8.82
N VAL A 145 -0.14 -13.12 8.16
CA VAL A 145 -0.97 -14.14 8.82
C VAL A 145 -0.17 -15.36 9.24
N VAL A 146 0.81 -15.80 8.45
CA VAL A 146 1.61 -17.01 8.72
C VAL A 146 2.95 -16.65 9.35
N GLY A 147 3.61 -15.58 8.88
CA GLY A 147 4.95 -15.22 9.33
C GLY A 147 5.00 -14.69 10.77
N TRP A 148 4.03 -13.89 11.22
CA TRP A 148 4.01 -13.40 12.60
C TRP A 148 3.77 -14.51 13.63
N PRO A 149 2.79 -15.43 13.46
CA PRO A 149 2.64 -16.57 14.34
C PRO A 149 3.86 -17.49 14.36
N LEU A 150 4.54 -17.68 13.21
CA LEU A 150 5.76 -18.47 13.14
C LEU A 150 6.91 -17.82 13.92
N LEU A 151 7.07 -16.50 13.83
CA LEU A 151 8.07 -15.76 14.59
C LEU A 151 7.78 -15.76 16.10
N ILE A 152 6.51 -15.61 16.50
CA ILE A 152 6.09 -15.72 17.90
C ILE A 152 6.34 -17.14 18.42
N PHE A 153 5.99 -18.16 17.65
CA PHE A 153 6.24 -19.56 17.99
C PHE A 153 7.73 -19.87 18.14
N LEU A 154 8.57 -19.38 17.21
CA LEU A 154 10.03 -19.47 17.30
C LEU A 154 10.58 -18.74 18.52
N ALA A 155 10.09 -17.55 18.82
CA ALA A 155 10.49 -16.80 20.01
C ALA A 155 10.14 -17.56 21.30
N VAL A 156 8.96 -18.19 21.37
CA VAL A 156 8.54 -19.02 22.51
C VAL A 156 9.44 -20.26 22.66
N ILE A 157 9.80 -20.93 21.55
CA ILE A 157 10.73 -22.07 21.56
C ILE A 157 12.11 -21.65 22.09
N VAL A 158 12.68 -20.57 21.54
CA VAL A 158 13.98 -20.05 21.94
C VAL A 158 13.98 -19.66 23.41
N GLN A 159 12.94 -18.96 23.86
CA GLN A 159 12.78 -18.58 25.26
C GLN A 159 12.70 -19.82 26.17
N THR A 160 11.91 -20.83 25.81
CA THR A 160 11.77 -22.08 26.58
C THR A 160 13.09 -22.85 26.69
N TYR A 161 13.83 -22.93 25.59
CA TYR A 161 15.16 -23.56 25.56
C TYR A 161 16.16 -22.85 26.48
N LEU A 162 16.20 -21.51 26.46
CA LEU A 162 17.07 -20.72 27.31
C LEU A 162 16.75 -20.87 28.81
N PHE A 163 15.48 -21.05 29.17
CA PHE A 163 15.08 -21.30 30.57
C PHE A 163 15.36 -22.74 31.03
N ALA A 164 15.25 -23.72 30.14
CA ALA A 164 15.54 -25.12 30.44
C ALA A 164 17.04 -25.36 30.68
N ASN A 165 17.91 -24.66 29.96
CA ASN A 165 19.38 -24.85 30.01
C ASN A 165 20.10 -23.99 31.07
N ARG A 166 19.35 -23.27 31.91
CA ARG A 166 19.87 -22.45 33.03
C ARG A 166 19.72 -23.11 34.40
N ARG A 167 19.29 -24.37 34.45
CA ARG A 167 19.31 -25.23 35.64
C ARG A 167 20.39 -26.30 35.46
#